data_AF-A0A1Q7RKI8-F1
#
_entry.id   AF-A0A1Q7RKI8-F1
#
_cell.length_a   1.000
_cell.length_b   1.000
_cell.length_c   1.000
_cell.angle_alpha   90.00
_cell.angle_beta   90.00
_cell.angle_gamma   90.00
#
_symmetry.space_group_name_H-M   'P 1'
#
loop_
_entity.id
_entity.type
_entity.pdbx_description
1 polymer ?
#
loop_
_entity_poly.entity_id
_entity_poly.type
_entity_poly.pdbx_seq_one_letter_code
_entity_poly.pdbx_strand_id
1 'polypeptide(L)' 'MAVARVTKITAASPKSWQDAVTEGLRRANKTIRGLTGLEVVSMKAHIEKGKITDYRVTMEITFILEE' A
#
# COMPACT_ATOMS: atom_id res chain seq x y z
N MET A 1 -1.82 -19.27 19.54
CA MET A 1 -2.25 -17.85 19.68
C MET A 1 -1.89 -17.17 18.36
N ALA A 2 -2.84 -16.58 17.64
CA ALA A 2 -2.52 -15.96 16.35
C ALA A 2 -1.80 -14.63 16.57
N VAL A 3 -0.57 -14.51 16.07
CA VAL A 3 0.20 -13.26 16.10
C VAL A 3 0.09 -12.60 14.74
N ALA A 4 -0.42 -11.37 14.69
CA ALA A 4 -0.47 -10.57 13.48
C ALA A 4 0.66 -9.55 13.47
N ARG A 5 1.22 -9.29 12.28
CA ARG A 5 2.17 -8.21 12.06
C ARG A 5 1.56 -7.19 11.11
N VAL A 6 1.72 -5.92 11.48
CA VAL A 6 1.33 -4.78 10.64
C VAL A 6 2.61 -4.18 10.07
N THR A 7 2.64 -3.94 8.76
CA THR A 7 3.77 -3.28 8.09
C THR A 7 3.27 -2.12 7.26
N LYS A 8 3.92 -0.97 7.41
CA LYS A 8 3.60 0.26 6.68
C LYS A 8 4.39 0.32 5.38
N ILE A 9 3.69 0.49 4.26
CA ILE A 9 4.31 0.66 2.94
C ILE A 9 3.75 1.91 2.26
N THR A 10 4.52 2.47 1.33
CA THR A 10 4.04 3.54 0.44
C THR A 10 4.21 3.10 -0.99
N ALA A 11 3.12 3.17 -1.75
CA ALA A 11 3.09 2.88 -3.17
C ALA A 11 2.81 4.16 -3.96
N ALA A 12 3.25 4.20 -5.21
CA ALA A 12 3.03 5.31 -6.12
C ALA A 12 2.51 4.81 -7.47
N SER A 13 1.64 5.59 -8.10
CA SER A 13 1.17 5.37 -9.46
C SER A 13 0.96 6.70 -10.19
N PRO A 14 1.28 6.79 -11.49
CA PRO A 14 0.95 7.95 -12.31
C PRO A 14 -0.53 8.03 -12.70
N LYS A 15 -1.31 6.96 -12.49
CA LYS A 15 -2.70 6.86 -12.97
C LYS A 15 -3.72 7.37 -11.95
N SER A 16 -3.71 6.81 -10.74
CA SER A 16 -4.67 7.13 -9.68
C SER A 16 -4.22 6.58 -8.33
N TRP A 17 -4.87 7.02 -7.25
CA TRP A 17 -4.67 6.42 -5.92
C TRP A 17 -5.12 4.95 -5.87
N GLN A 18 -6.20 4.57 -6.56
CA GLN A 18 -6.67 3.17 -6.61
C GLN A 18 -5.64 2.25 -7.29
N ASP A 19 -5.01 2.73 -8.36
CA ASP A 19 -3.94 1.99 -9.05
C ASP A 19 -2.71 1.85 -8.14
N ALA A 20 -2.34 2.91 -7.39
CA ALA A 20 -1.27 2.85 -6.40
C ALA A 20 -1.55 1.84 -5.28
N VAL A 21 -2.79 1.76 -4.77
CA VAL A 21 -3.19 0.76 -3.76
C VAL A 21 -3.05 -0.65 -4.31
N THR A 22 -3.58 -0.88 -5.51
CA THR A 22 -3.56 -2.20 -6.16
C THR A 22 -2.14 -2.67 -6.40
N GLU A 23 -1.27 -1.79 -6.89
CA GLU A 23 0.15 -2.09 -7.13
C GLU A 23 0.90 -2.33 -5.81
N GLY A 24 0.62 -1.53 -4.77
CA GLY A 24 1.18 -1.71 -3.43
C GLY A 24 0.84 -3.08 -2.84
N LEU A 25 -0.44 -3.48 -2.90
CA LEU A 25 -0.91 -4.79 -2.48
C LEU A 25 -0.27 -5.91 -3.30
N ARG A 26 -0.21 -5.77 -4.63
CA ARG A 26 0.42 -6.75 -5.52
C ARG A 26 1.89 -6.95 -5.20
N ARG A 27 2.62 -5.86 -4.91
CA ARG A 27 4.04 -5.92 -4.52
C ARG A 27 4.22 -6.56 -3.15
N ALA A 28 3.34 -6.27 -2.19
CA ALA A 28 3.36 -6.88 -0.86
C ALA A 28 3.08 -8.39 -0.91
N ASN A 29 2.09 -8.81 -1.72
CA ASN A 29 1.70 -10.22 -1.91
C ASN A 29 2.81 -11.09 -2.53
N LYS A 30 3.80 -10.49 -3.19
CA LYS A 30 4.97 -11.22 -3.68
C LYS A 30 5.94 -11.65 -2.57
N THR A 31 5.95 -10.95 -1.43
CA THR A 31 6.93 -11.16 -0.36
C THR A 31 6.33 -11.59 0.96
N ILE A 32 5.08 -11.21 1.22
CA ILE A 32 4.38 -11.46 2.48
C ILE A 32 3.25 -12.45 2.19
N ARG A 33 3.26 -13.59 2.88
CA ARG A 33 2.16 -14.56 2.86
C ARG A 33 1.17 -14.27 3.98
N GLY A 34 -0.04 -14.80 3.87
CA GLY A 34 -1.07 -14.64 4.92
C GLY A 34 -1.63 -13.22 5.04
N LEU A 35 -1.67 -12.45 3.94
CA LEU A 35 -2.29 -11.13 3.90
C LEU A 35 -3.78 -11.24 4.25
N THR A 36 -4.21 -10.53 5.30
CA THR A 36 -5.60 -10.55 5.77
C THR A 36 -6.30 -9.21 5.63
N GLY A 37 -5.54 -8.11 5.64
CA GLY A 37 -6.11 -6.77 5.63
C GLY A 37 -5.14 -5.69 5.18
N LEU A 38 -5.72 -4.56 4.81
CA LEU A 38 -5.07 -3.37 4.28
C LEU A 38 -5.86 -2.16 4.78
N GLU A 39 -5.16 -1.17 5.32
CA GLU A 39 -5.72 0.12 5.71
C GLU A 39 -4.97 1.24 5.03
N VAL A 40 -5.68 2.22 4.47
CA VAL A 40 -5.04 3.40 3.86
C VAL A 40 -4.88 4.48 4.91
N VAL A 41 -3.64 4.81 5.24
CA VAL A 41 -3.29 5.81 6.25
C VAL A 41 -3.24 7.22 5.67
N SER A 42 -2.70 7.37 4.47
CA SER A 42 -2.67 8.68 3.82
C SER A 42 -2.61 8.57 2.30
N MET A 43 -3.26 9.51 1.63
CA MET A 43 -3.20 9.69 0.19
C MET A 43 -2.55 11.05 -0.10
N LYS A 44 -1.55 11.05 -0.96
CA LYS A 44 -0.80 12.24 -1.37
C LYS A 44 -0.74 12.31 -2.89
N ALA A 45 -0.57 13.50 -3.43
CA ALA A 45 -0.32 13.71 -4.84
C ALA A 45 0.91 14.61 -5.01
N HIS A 46 1.75 14.28 -5.98
CA HIS A 46 2.84 15.14 -6.42
C HIS A 46 2.30 16.05 -7.52
N ILE A 47 2.58 17.35 -7.40
CA ILE A 47 2.11 18.37 -8.35
C ILE A 47 3.34 19.01 -8.99
N GLU A 48 3.42 18.96 -10.31
CA GLU A 48 4.40 19.70 -11.09
C GLU A 48 3.69 20.58 -12.13
N LYS A 49 4.09 21.84 -12.23
CA LYS A 49 3.54 22.81 -13.21
C LYS A 49 2.00 22.88 -13.20
N GLY A 50 1.40 22.76 -12.00
CA GLY A 50 -0.06 22.82 -11.81
C GLY A 50 -0.81 21.55 -12.23
N LYS A 51 -0.11 20.45 -12.56
CA LYS A 51 -0.71 19.15 -12.87
C LYS A 51 -0.23 18.10 -11.89
N ILE A 52 -1.10 17.16 -11.55
CA ILE A 52 -0.72 16.00 -10.74
C ILE A 52 0.14 15.07 -11.61
N THR A 53 1.34 14.76 -11.15
CA THR A 53 2.29 13.87 -11.84
C THR A 53 2.30 12.46 -11.26
N ASP A 54 2.18 12.34 -9.93
CA ASP A 54 2.17 11.05 -9.24
C ASP A 54 1.15 11.03 -8.11
N TYR A 55 0.47 9.89 -7.95
CA TYR A 55 -0.41 9.59 -6.83
C TYR A 55 0.33 8.65 -5.89
N ARG A 56 0.50 9.04 -4.63
CA ARG A 56 1.15 8.22 -3.59
C ARG A 56 0.15 7.84 -2.54
N VAL A 57 0.17 6.57 -2.13
CA VAL A 57 -0.67 6.06 -1.05
C VAL A 57 0.20 5.35 -0.03
N THR A 58 0.13 5.80 1.22
CA THR A 58 0.70 5.11 2.36
C THR A 58 -0.37 4.24 2.98
N MET A 59 -0.08 2.95 3.10
CA MET A 59 -1.00 1.94 3.60
C MET A 59 -0.32 1.04 4.61
N GLU A 60 -1.10 0.54 5.56
CA GLU A 60 -0.70 -0.44 6.55
C GLU A 60 -1.30 -1.79 6.19
N ILE A 61 -0.44 -2.79 6.10
CA ILE A 61 -0.79 -4.13 5.66
C ILE A 61 -0.68 -5.08 6.83
N THR A 62 -1.75 -5.81 7.07
CA THR A 62 -1.86 -6.78 8.16
C THR A 62 -1.76 -8.18 7.59
N PHE A 63 -0.89 -8.99 8.18
CA PHE A 63 -0.74 -10.40 7.86
C PHE A 63 -0.52 -11.22 9.12
N ILE A 64 -0.99 -12.46 9.10
CA ILE A 64 -0.80 -13.40 10.22
C ILE A 64 0.57 -14.05 10.05
N LEU A 65 1.33 -14.14 11.14
CA LEU A 65 2.60 -14.87 11.15
C LEU A 65 2.32 -16.37 11.20
N GLU A 66 2.86 -17.08 10.22
CA GLU A 66 2.94 -18.54 10.23
C GLU A 66 3.99 -18.99 11.26
N GLU A 67 3.83 -20.19 11.85
CA GLU A 67 4.76 -20.76 12.84
C GLU A 67 6.13 -21.11 12.23
#